data_AF-A0A3N6S4V6-F1
#
_entry.id   AF-A0A3N6S4V6-F1
#
_cell.length_a   1.000
_cell.length_b   1.000
_cell.length_c   1.000
_cell.angle_alpha   90.00
_cell.angle_beta   90.00
_cell.angle_gamma   90.00
#
_symmetry.space_group_name_H-M   'P 1'
#
loop_
_entity.id
_entity.type
_entity.pdbx_description
1 polymer ?
#
loop_
_entity_poly.entity_id
_entity_poly.type
_entity_poly.pdbx_seq_one_letter_code
_entity_poly.pdbx_strand_id
1 'polypeptide(L)' 'MNDYTLKDPTVLGREYMVDKFNRAFNLNINYAFFKNKLDDFKKAYKKWKFLMTSTGITVDPETSKMYASDEWWEARE' A
#
# COMPACT_ATOMS: atom_id res chain seq x y z
N MET A 1 18.36 -2.15 -0.74
CA MET A 1 16.91 -1.96 -0.93
C MET A 1 16.69 -1.71 -2.40
N ASN A 2 16.14 -2.68 -3.14
CA ASN A 2 15.95 -2.53 -4.57
C ASN A 2 14.97 -1.39 -4.86
N ASP A 3 15.37 -0.51 -5.78
CA ASP A 3 14.56 0.56 -6.35
C ASP A 3 13.35 -0.03 -7.09
N TYR A 4 12.32 -0.42 -6.35
CA TYR A 4 10.99 -0.67 -6.90
C TYR A 4 10.30 0.66 -7.20
N THR A 5 10.97 1.50 -8.00
CA THR A 5 10.34 2.64 -8.60
C THR A 5 9.48 2.09 -9.73
N LEU A 6 8.19 1.85 -9.44
CA LEU A 6 7.19 1.62 -10.47
C LEU A 6 7.36 2.73 -11.51
N LYS A 7 7.96 2.39 -12.66
CA LYS A 7 8.19 3.35 -13.74
C LYS A 7 6.84 3.90 -14.14
N ASP A 8 6.75 5.22 -14.29
CA ASP A 8 5.54 5.84 -14.79
C ASP A 8 5.16 5.18 -16.13
N PRO A 9 3.98 4.57 -16.24
CA PRO A 9 3.58 3.91 -17.45
C PRO A 9 3.40 4.95 -18.56
N THR A 10 3.71 4.53 -19.79
CA THR A 10 3.45 5.32 -21.01
C THR A 10 1.96 5.61 -21.14
N VAL A 11 1.58 6.62 -21.93
CA VAL A 11 0.16 6.96 -22.15
C VAL A 11 -0.65 5.74 -22.59
N LEU A 12 -0.14 4.97 -23.56
CA LEU A 12 -0.76 3.73 -24.04
C LEU A 12 -0.88 2.68 -22.93
N GLY A 13 0.14 2.55 -22.06
CA GLY A 13 0.08 1.65 -20.91
C GLY A 13 -0.95 2.05 -19.87
N ARG A 14 -1.16 3.36 -19.65
CA ARG A 14 -2.20 3.88 -18.74
C ARG A 14 -3.59 3.58 -19.25
N GLU A 15 -3.84 3.85 -20.53
CA GLU A 15 -5.14 3.59 -21.17
C GLU A 15 -5.49 2.11 -21.13
N TYR A 16 -4.53 1.24 -21.47
CA TYR A 16 -4.72 -0.20 -21.42
C TYR A 16 -5.07 -0.72 -20.02
N MET A 17 -4.38 -0.24 -18.97
CA MET A 17 -4.70 -0.62 -17.60
C MET A 17 -6.09 -0.17 -17.18
N VAL A 18 -6.46 1.08 -17.49
CA VAL A 18 -7.77 1.63 -17.15
C VAL A 18 -8.88 0.85 -17.85
N ASP A 19 -8.74 0.60 -19.16
CA ASP A 19 -9.71 -0.16 -19.95
C ASP A 19 -9.90 -1.58 -19.41
N LYS A 20 -8.80 -2.32 -19.18
CA LYS A 20 -8.89 -3.68 -18.63
C LYS A 20 -9.54 -3.72 -17.25
N PHE A 21 -9.18 -2.79 -16.36
CA PHE A 21 -9.74 -2.74 -15.02
C PHE A 21 -11.23 -2.41 -15.05
N ASN A 22 -11.61 -1.38 -15.82
CA ASN A 22 -13.01 -0.99 -15.98
C ASN A 22 -13.85 -2.14 -16.55
N ARG A 23 -13.35 -2.89 -17.54
CA ARG A 23 -14.03 -4.08 -18.08
C ARG A 23 -14.14 -5.20 -17.06
N ALA A 24 -13.08 -5.49 -16.31
CA ALA A 24 -13.06 -6.59 -15.35
C ALA A 24 -14.00 -6.36 -14.17
N PHE A 25 -14.12 -5.11 -13.71
CA PHE A 25 -14.90 -4.76 -12.51
C PHE A 25 -16.22 -4.03 -12.83
N ASN A 26 -16.55 -3.86 -14.12
CA ASN A 26 -17.69 -3.08 -14.59
C ASN A 26 -17.74 -1.67 -13.97
N LEU A 27 -16.60 -0.98 -14.04
CA LEU A 27 -16.41 0.38 -13.50
C LEU A 27 -16.13 1.37 -14.62
N ASN A 28 -16.18 2.66 -14.29
CA ASN A 28 -15.77 3.74 -15.20
C ASN A 28 -14.87 4.73 -14.45
N ILE A 29 -13.65 4.30 -14.14
CA ILE A 29 -12.64 5.13 -13.49
C ILE A 29 -11.57 5.57 -14.48
N ASN A 30 -10.86 6.65 -14.15
CA ASN A 30 -9.74 7.17 -14.93
C ASN A 30 -8.39 6.84 -14.27
N TYR A 31 -7.28 7.13 -14.97
CA TYR A 31 -5.94 6.86 -14.43
C TYR A 31 -5.65 7.63 -13.12
N ALA A 32 -6.26 8.79 -12.90
CA ALA A 32 -6.05 9.58 -11.69
C ALA A 32 -6.51 8.84 -10.42
N PHE A 33 -7.55 8.00 -10.51
CA PHE A 33 -7.97 7.13 -9.41
C PHE A 33 -6.83 6.23 -8.93
N PHE A 34 -6.14 5.55 -9.86
CA PHE A 34 -5.02 4.66 -9.53
C PHE A 34 -3.86 5.42 -8.90
N LYS A 35 -3.56 6.62 -9.42
CA LYS A 35 -2.50 7.47 -8.87
C LYS A 35 -2.81 7.89 -7.43
N ASN A 36 -4.03 8.36 -7.18
CA ASN A 36 -4.48 8.74 -5.84
C ASN A 36 -4.42 7.55 -4.89
N LYS A 37 -4.91 6.38 -5.32
CA LYS A 37 -4.88 5.16 -4.52
C LYS A 37 -3.46 4.70 -4.19
N LEU A 38 -2.55 4.77 -5.15
CA LEU A 38 -1.13 4.48 -4.95
C LEU A 38 -0.49 5.44 -3.95
N ASP A 39 -0.83 6.74 -4.02
CA ASP A 39 -0.32 7.74 -3.08
C ASP A 39 -0.85 7.51 -1.66
N ASP A 40 -2.11 7.09 -1.51
CA ASP A 40 -2.66 6.70 -0.21
C ASP A 40 -1.94 5.47 0.36
N PHE A 41 -1.66 4.45 -0.46
CA PHE A 41 -0.87 3.30 -0.03
C PHE A 41 0.56 3.69 0.38
N LYS A 42 1.21 4.60 -0.35
CA LYS A 42 2.52 5.13 0.05
C LYS A 42 2.46 5.84 1.41
N LYS A 43 1.41 6.64 1.66
CA LYS A 43 1.22 7.32 2.96
C LYS A 43 1.00 6.30 4.08
N ALA A 44 0.15 5.30 3.87
CA ALA A 44 -0.09 4.24 4.83
C ALA A 44 1.20 3.45 5.13
N TYR A 45 1.97 3.09 4.11
CA TYR A 45 3.24 2.40 4.25
C TYR A 45 4.28 3.22 5.03
N LYS A 46 4.39 4.53 4.77
CA LYS A 46 5.28 5.41 5.53
C LYS A 46 4.90 5.45 7.02
N LYS A 47 3.60 5.55 7.33
CA LYS A 47 3.11 5.49 8.72
C LYS A 47 3.45 4.16 9.37
N TRP A 48 3.18 3.05 8.68
CA TRP A 48 3.49 1.71 9.18
C TRP A 48 4.99 1.50 9.44
N LYS A 49 5.85 1.93 8.51
CA LYS A 49 7.30 1.85 8.67
C LYS A 49 7.79 2.66 9.87
N PHE A 50 7.22 3.85 10.09
CA PHE A 50 7.51 4.66 11.28
C PHE A 50 7.08 3.95 12.57
N LEU A 51 5.88 3.35 12.60
CA LEU A 51 5.41 2.58 13.75
C LEU A 51 6.35 1.42 14.07
N MET A 52 6.75 0.60 13.09
CA MET A 52 7.68 -0.49 13.36
C MET A 52 9.01 -0.04 13.98
N THR A 53 9.58 1.08 13.51
CA THR A 53 10.85 1.58 14.05
C THR A 53 10.72 2.17 15.46
N SER A 54 9.58 2.80 15.78
CA SER A 54 9.39 3.57 17.01
C SER A 54 8.77 2.79 18.16
N THR A 55 8.05 1.71 17.87
CA THR A 55 7.15 1.07 18.86
C THR A 55 7.50 -0.38 19.20
N GLY A 56 8.43 -1.01 18.47
CA GLY A 56 8.73 -2.43 18.65
C GLY A 56 7.70 -3.37 18.03
N ILE A 57 6.67 -2.84 17.36
CA ILE A 57 5.75 -3.62 16.52
C ILE A 57 6.53 -4.25 15.38
N THR A 58 6.37 -5.55 15.20
CA THR A 58 6.94 -6.31 14.08
C THR A 58 5.84 -6.88 13.21
N VAL A 59 6.22 -7.46 12.08
CA VAL A 59 5.32 -8.29 11.28
C VAL A 59 5.82 -9.71 11.31
N ASP A 60 4.92 -10.62 11.66
CA ASP A 60 5.17 -12.05 11.62
C ASP A 60 5.41 -12.45 10.15
N PRO A 61 6.59 -13.03 9.82
CA PRO A 61 6.95 -13.36 8.45
C PRO A 61 6.16 -14.53 7.86
N GLU A 62 5.54 -15.38 8.68
CA GLU A 62 4.78 -16.55 8.27
C GLU A 62 3.31 -16.20 8.03
N THR A 63 2.73 -15.37 8.91
CA THR A 63 1.30 -15.00 8.83
C THR A 63 1.04 -13.64 8.20
N SER A 64 2.08 -12.82 8.00
CA SER A 64 1.98 -11.42 7.55
C SER A 64 1.09 -10.55 8.44
N LYS A 65 0.88 -10.95 9.70
CA LYS A 65 0.10 -10.19 10.69
C LYS A 65 1.02 -9.25 11.48
N MET A 66 0.44 -8.14 11.93
CA MET A 66 1.12 -7.28 12.89
C MET A 66 1.23 -8.00 14.23
N TYR A 67 2.43 -8.02 14.77
CA TYR A 67 2.75 -8.59 16.06
C TYR A 67 3.30 -7.49 16.97
N ALA A 68 2.78 -7.42 18.18
CA ALA A 68 3.28 -6.59 19.25
C ALA A 68 3.14 -7.40 20.55
N SER A 69 3.93 -7.10 21.59
CA SER A 69 3.75 -7.74 22.88
C SER A 69 2.42 -7.33 23.52
N ASP A 70 1.83 -8.20 24.34
CA ASP A 70 0.59 -7.88 25.06
C ASP A 70 0.76 -6.61 25.93
N GLU A 71 1.94 -6.47 26.57
CA GLU A 71 2.36 -5.28 27.32
C GLU A 71 2.29 -3.99 26.48
N TRP A 72 2.51 -4.07 25.16
CA TRP A 72 2.43 -2.93 24.25
C TRP A 72 0.99 -2.45 24.06
N TRP A 73 0.04 -3.39 23.97
CA TRP A 73 -1.39 -3.13 23.84
C TRP A 73 -1.97 -2.58 25.14
N GLU A 74 -1.63 -3.20 26.28
CA GLU A 74 -2.12 -2.80 27.61
C GLU A 74 -1.65 -1.39 28.03
N ALA A 75 -0.46 -0.95 27.60
CA ALA A 75 0.05 0.39 27.93
C ALA A 75 -0.67 1.54 27.21
N ARG A 76 -1.63 1.25 26.32
CA ARG A 76 -2.32 2.25 25.46
C ARG A 76 -3.84 2.15 25.49
N GLU A 77 -4.41 1.29 26.33
CA GLU A 77 -5.83 1.38 26.76
C GLU A 77 -6.00 2.42 27.88
#